data_AF-A0A3M1UTS4-F1
#
_entry.id   AF-A0A3M1UTS4-F1
#
_cell.length_a   1.000
_cell.length_b   1.000
_cell.length_c   1.000
_cell.angle_alpha   90.00
_cell.angle_beta   90.00
_cell.angle_gamma   90.00
#
_symmetry.space_group_name_H-M   'P 1'
#
loop_
_entity.id
_entity.type
_entity.pdbx_description
1 polymer ?
#
loop_
_entity_poly.entity_id
_entity_poly.type
_entity_poly.pdbx_seq_one_letter_code
_entity_poly.pdbx_strand_id
1 'polypeptide(L)'
;MRGVPVPRASWRDCCARPVSTCRPYAIRPATASLPRCCSISTTGSWKGSAPAARANEGRRMPDADVLQRLGIALLLGLLVGIQREHAASRLAGLRTVPLFTLLGSLCAWVDGRAGFAGVCTAAGFAGLIGVVVVGKIHKLRQQPEEAGSTTDAALLLMYAVGVAAMVGPITIAVIIGVTTAILLQFKGELHGIVRRLGDEDLRAIMQFALITGIILPVLPNESYGPFGVWNPFEIWLMVVLIVGISLAGYITYKFFGDRAGVIVGGLLGGAISSTATTVSYARRSHADVNRVGSYTAIILIATAVVNVRVLIEVSVVAPTFLPAAAVPLAVLMVATGLAAWVSLLRQPRDSLHGERLPHHSNPTELKSALVFAFLYSVVTFALELARSRLGESATFVVAALSGLTDMDAITLSTSRLVASGDLPAEAGWRLIVVATMSNIVFKAAIAVVAGTAALGRRVASYFLVPLAVGGGLLLFAEPINEVIRAVSEWVRAVPM
;
A
#
# COMPACT_ATOMS: atom_id res chain seq x y z
N MET A 1 -34.03 -43.57 -26.51
CA MET A 1 -34.95 -44.23 -25.55
C MET A 1 -34.86 -43.51 -24.21
N ARG A 2 -36.01 -43.03 -23.69
CA ARG A 2 -36.33 -42.66 -22.28
C ARG A 2 -35.31 -41.72 -21.58
N GLY A 3 -35.54 -40.43 -21.34
CA GLY A 3 -36.79 -39.75 -21.03
C GLY A 3 -37.15 -39.89 -19.54
N VAL A 4 -36.47 -39.15 -18.65
CA VAL A 4 -36.94 -38.87 -17.28
C VAL A 4 -36.54 -37.42 -16.92
N PRO A 5 -37.50 -36.56 -16.51
CA PRO A 5 -37.28 -35.14 -16.29
C PRO A 5 -36.81 -34.81 -14.87
N VAL A 6 -36.00 -33.76 -14.76
CA VAL A 6 -35.62 -33.11 -13.49
C VAL A 6 -36.83 -32.35 -12.94
N PRO A 7 -37.33 -32.61 -11.72
CA PRO A 7 -38.33 -31.76 -11.11
C PRO A 7 -37.66 -30.56 -10.43
N ARG A 8 -38.04 -29.37 -10.88
CA ARG A 8 -37.90 -28.11 -10.11
C ARG A 8 -38.77 -28.23 -8.86
N ALA A 9 -38.16 -28.55 -7.72
CA ALA A 9 -38.84 -28.48 -6.43
C ALA A 9 -38.89 -27.02 -5.98
N SER A 10 -40.05 -26.41 -6.15
CA SER A 10 -40.40 -25.11 -5.55
C SER A 10 -40.57 -25.28 -4.04
N TRP A 11 -40.23 -24.23 -3.28
CA TRP A 11 -40.21 -24.16 -1.82
C TRP A 11 -41.59 -24.32 -1.11
N ARG A 12 -42.60 -24.88 -1.76
CA ARG A 12 -43.99 -24.93 -1.24
C ARG A 12 -44.50 -26.29 -0.75
N ASP A 13 -43.77 -27.40 -0.96
CA ASP A 13 -44.31 -28.74 -0.67
C ASP A 13 -43.84 -29.42 0.64
N CYS A 14 -43.03 -28.74 1.48
CA CYS A 14 -42.61 -29.31 2.78
C CYS A 14 -43.61 -29.07 3.93
N CYS A 15 -44.72 -28.37 3.70
CA CYS A 15 -45.73 -28.05 4.73
C CYS A 15 -46.98 -28.93 4.63
N ALA A 16 -46.83 -30.26 4.64
CA ALA A 16 -47.98 -31.14 4.83
C ALA A 16 -47.57 -32.55 5.30
N ARG A 17 -47.46 -32.77 6.62
CA ARG A 17 -47.91 -33.99 7.34
C ARG A 17 -47.59 -33.93 8.86
N PRO A 18 -48.41 -34.55 9.73
CA PRO A 18 -48.32 -34.38 11.19
C PRO A 18 -47.44 -35.42 11.89
N VAL A 19 -46.91 -35.02 13.05
CA VAL A 19 -45.97 -35.77 13.90
C VAL A 19 -46.72 -36.73 14.83
N SER A 20 -46.62 -38.03 14.61
CA SER A 20 -46.86 -39.03 15.65
C SER A 20 -46.31 -40.40 15.24
N THR A 21 -45.08 -40.72 15.63
CA THR A 21 -44.58 -42.06 16.05
C THR A 21 -43.05 -42.05 16.07
N CYS A 22 -42.46 -42.11 17.27
CA CYS A 22 -41.31 -42.99 17.57
C CYS A 22 -40.98 -42.93 19.08
N ARG A 23 -40.98 -44.12 19.68
CA ARG A 23 -40.67 -44.43 21.09
C ARG A 23 -39.14 -44.47 21.33
N PRO A 24 -38.69 -44.47 22.60
CA PRO A 24 -37.32 -44.12 23.00
C PRO A 24 -36.38 -45.34 23.04
N TYR A 25 -35.10 -45.12 22.73
CA TYR A 25 -34.02 -46.00 23.19
C TYR A 25 -33.03 -45.16 24.00
N ALA A 26 -32.83 -45.57 25.25
CA ALA A 26 -31.96 -44.93 26.22
C ALA A 26 -30.56 -45.54 26.16
N ILE A 27 -29.51 -44.70 26.24
CA ILE A 27 -28.29 -44.86 27.05
C ILE A 27 -27.68 -43.43 27.21
N ARG A 28 -27.33 -43.10 28.47
CA ARG A 28 -26.80 -41.83 29.03
C ARG A 28 -25.27 -41.67 28.82
N PRO A 29 -24.61 -40.54 29.25
CA PRO A 29 -25.07 -39.15 29.37
C PRO A 29 -24.04 -38.07 28.91
N ALA A 30 -24.54 -36.82 28.86
CA ALA A 30 -23.92 -35.57 29.34
C ALA A 30 -23.39 -34.53 28.33
N THR A 31 -23.92 -33.31 28.53
CA THR A 31 -23.46 -31.97 28.11
C THR A 31 -23.93 -31.40 26.76
N ALA A 32 -25.21 -30.98 26.77
CA ALA A 32 -25.68 -29.62 26.48
C ALA A 32 -25.13 -28.86 25.25
N SER A 33 -25.94 -28.76 24.18
CA SER A 33 -26.54 -27.51 23.70
C SER A 33 -27.31 -27.74 22.39
N LEU A 34 -28.65 -27.76 22.47
CA LEU A 34 -29.55 -27.61 21.31
C LEU A 34 -30.17 -26.21 21.34
N PRO A 35 -30.34 -25.54 20.18
CA PRO A 35 -30.90 -24.20 20.10
C PRO A 35 -32.43 -24.23 20.23
N ARG A 36 -32.99 -23.26 20.96
CA ARG A 36 -34.45 -23.13 21.14
C ARG A 36 -35.11 -22.62 19.87
N CYS A 37 -36.15 -23.36 19.47
CA CYS A 37 -37.10 -23.03 18.41
C CYS A 37 -37.80 -21.68 18.62
N CYS A 38 -37.96 -20.96 17.52
CA CYS A 38 -38.78 -19.77 17.39
C CYS A 38 -40.25 -20.20 17.22
N SER A 39 -41.14 -19.84 18.15
CA SER A 39 -42.58 -19.97 17.99
C SER A 39 -43.15 -18.70 17.36
N ILE A 40 -43.76 -18.87 16.18
CA ILE A 40 -44.57 -17.84 15.52
C ILE A 40 -45.95 -17.86 16.17
N SER A 41 -46.36 -16.76 16.79
CA SER A 41 -47.76 -16.49 17.13
C SER A 41 -48.34 -15.51 16.11
N THR A 42 -49.37 -15.96 15.42
CA THR A 42 -50.21 -15.19 14.51
C THR A 42 -51.33 -14.52 15.29
N THR A 43 -51.20 -13.21 15.56
CA THR A 43 -52.34 -12.29 15.75
C THR A 43 -51.90 -10.83 15.57
N GLY A 44 -52.74 -10.06 14.87
CA GLY A 44 -52.48 -8.75 14.29
C GLY A 44 -51.92 -7.64 15.19
N SER A 45 -51.08 -6.81 14.58
CA SER A 45 -51.03 -5.33 14.71
C SER A 45 -49.70 -4.85 14.15
N TRP A 46 -49.72 -4.14 13.02
CA TRP A 46 -48.59 -3.36 12.55
C TRP A 46 -48.26 -2.26 13.57
N LYS A 47 -47.24 -2.51 14.41
CA LYS A 47 -46.47 -1.46 15.08
C LYS A 47 -45.00 -1.77 14.88
N GLY A 48 -44.39 -1.04 13.94
CA GLY A 48 -42.95 -0.95 13.84
C GLY A 48 -42.41 -0.29 15.10
N SER A 49 -41.73 -1.06 15.93
CA SER A 49 -40.86 -0.57 16.99
C SER A 49 -39.56 -1.36 16.94
N ALA A 50 -38.49 -0.65 16.60
CA ALA A 50 -37.14 -1.13 16.42
C ALA A 50 -36.63 -1.96 17.64
N PRO A 51 -35.79 -2.99 17.41
CA PRO A 51 -35.21 -3.80 18.49
C PRO A 51 -34.02 -3.11 19.21
N ALA A 52 -33.81 -1.80 19.05
CA ALA A 52 -32.61 -1.11 19.57
C ALA A 52 -32.70 -0.66 21.05
N ALA A 53 -33.89 -0.72 21.68
CA ALA A 53 -34.10 -0.07 22.98
C ALA A 53 -33.91 -0.98 24.22
N ARG A 54 -33.58 -2.27 24.08
CA ARG A 54 -33.49 -3.20 25.23
C ARG A 54 -32.05 -3.56 25.68
N ALA A 55 -31.02 -2.93 25.13
CA ALA A 55 -29.63 -3.21 25.53
C ALA A 55 -29.09 -2.34 26.67
N ASN A 56 -29.85 -1.35 27.15
CA ASN A 56 -29.41 -0.40 28.19
C ASN A 56 -30.12 -0.61 29.54
N GLU A 57 -30.57 -1.83 29.85
CA GLU A 57 -30.99 -2.16 31.21
C GLU A 57 -29.76 -2.35 32.11
N GLY A 58 -29.42 -1.28 32.83
CA GLY A 58 -29.10 -1.39 34.25
C GLY A 58 -27.69 -1.84 34.64
N ARG A 59 -26.64 -1.52 33.88
CA ARG A 59 -25.28 -1.57 34.45
C ARG A 59 -25.00 -0.25 35.16
N ARG A 60 -25.46 -0.10 36.41
CA ARG A 60 -24.98 0.97 37.30
C ARG A 60 -23.47 0.80 37.39
N MET A 61 -22.71 1.70 36.76
CA MET A 61 -21.26 1.71 36.90
C MET A 61 -20.94 1.96 38.39
N PRO A 62 -20.11 1.12 39.03
CA PRO A 62 -19.55 1.41 40.34
C PRO A 62 -18.97 2.83 40.37
N ASP A 63 -19.13 3.54 41.50
CA ASP A 63 -18.65 4.93 41.58
C ASP A 63 -17.12 5.04 41.37
N ALA A 64 -16.38 3.97 41.65
CA ALA A 64 -14.96 3.85 41.33
C ALA A 64 -14.68 3.89 39.81
N ASP A 65 -15.51 3.23 39.00
CA ASP A 65 -15.37 3.18 37.54
C ASP A 65 -15.71 4.53 36.91
N VAL A 66 -16.70 5.24 37.48
CA VAL A 66 -17.06 6.60 37.06
C VAL A 66 -15.91 7.56 37.33
N LEU A 67 -15.30 7.50 38.52
CA LEU A 67 -14.16 8.33 38.88
C LEU A 67 -12.96 8.05 37.97
N GLN A 68 -12.69 6.78 37.66
CA GLN A 68 -11.63 6.40 36.73
C GLN A 68 -11.88 6.96 35.32
N ARG A 69 -13.10 6.85 34.79
CA ARG A 69 -13.46 7.38 33.47
C ARG A 69 -13.39 8.90 33.40
N LEU A 70 -13.83 9.60 34.45
CA LEU A 70 -13.68 11.06 34.56
C LEU A 70 -12.21 11.48 34.63
N GLY A 71 -11.40 10.74 35.40
CA GLY A 71 -9.95 10.96 35.48
C GLY A 71 -9.27 10.80 34.12
N ILE A 72 -9.63 9.77 33.35
CA ILE A 72 -9.10 9.54 32.00
C ILE A 72 -9.55 10.64 31.03
N ALA A 73 -10.83 11.05 31.07
CA ALA A 73 -11.32 12.16 30.27
C ALA A 73 -10.58 13.48 30.58
N LEU A 74 -10.33 13.77 31.86
CA LEU A 74 -9.53 14.91 32.29
C LEU A 74 -8.09 14.81 31.76
N LEU A 75 -7.44 13.66 31.89
CA LEU A 75 -6.07 13.45 31.42
C LEU A 75 -5.95 13.62 29.91
N LEU A 76 -6.88 13.09 29.12
CA LEU A 76 -6.92 13.28 27.66
C LEU A 76 -7.14 14.75 27.30
N GLY A 77 -8.03 15.43 28.01
CA GLY A 77 -8.27 16.86 27.86
C GLY A 77 -7.04 17.70 28.18
N LEU A 78 -6.33 17.37 29.25
CA LEU A 78 -5.09 18.03 29.67
C LEU A 78 -3.97 17.80 28.65
N LEU A 79 -3.83 16.56 28.16
CA LEU A 79 -2.85 16.20 27.14
C LEU A 79 -3.00 17.07 25.89
N VAL A 80 -4.22 17.21 25.37
CA VAL A 80 -4.50 18.07 24.22
C VAL A 80 -4.36 19.56 24.58
N GLY A 81 -4.76 19.95 25.78
CA GLY A 81 -4.64 21.32 26.31
C GLY A 81 -3.19 21.81 26.38
N ILE A 82 -2.26 20.97 26.87
CA ILE A 82 -0.82 21.26 26.92
C ILE A 82 -0.31 21.61 25.52
N GLN A 83 -0.61 20.77 24.52
CA GLN A 83 -0.11 20.97 23.16
C GLN A 83 -0.66 22.24 22.52
N ARG A 84 -1.91 22.59 22.82
CA ARG A 84 -2.54 23.80 22.25
C ARG A 84 -2.05 25.09 22.90
N GLU A 85 -1.67 25.07 24.17
CA GLU A 85 -1.05 26.22 24.84
C GLU A 85 0.35 26.52 24.28
N HIS A 86 1.15 25.48 24.04
CA HIS A 86 2.44 25.59 23.34
C HIS A 86 2.29 26.14 21.91
N ALA A 87 1.19 25.86 21.22
CA ALA A 87 0.90 26.40 19.90
C ALA A 87 0.33 27.84 19.91
N ALA A 88 0.45 28.56 21.04
CA ALA A 88 0.00 29.94 21.25
C ALA A 88 -1.49 30.18 20.95
N SER A 89 -2.34 29.16 21.08
CA SER A 89 -3.77 29.29 20.81
C SER A 89 -4.49 29.83 22.05
N ARG A 90 -4.94 31.10 22.01
CA ARG A 90 -5.62 31.76 23.16
C ARG A 90 -6.99 31.17 23.52
N LEU A 91 -7.63 30.41 22.63
CA LEU A 91 -8.98 29.86 22.80
C LEU A 91 -9.01 28.42 23.34
N ALA A 92 -7.99 27.61 23.04
CA ALA A 92 -7.88 26.22 23.49
C ALA A 92 -6.54 26.08 24.22
N GLY A 93 -6.55 26.03 25.55
CA GLY A 93 -5.34 25.91 26.37
C GLY A 93 -5.48 24.83 27.43
N LEU A 94 -4.52 24.81 28.36
CA LEU A 94 -4.45 23.83 29.47
C LEU A 94 -5.72 23.74 30.31
N ARG A 95 -6.51 24.81 30.36
CA ARG A 95 -7.73 24.87 31.18
C ARG A 95 -8.98 24.58 30.36
N THR A 96 -9.12 25.15 29.17
CA THR A 96 -10.38 25.10 28.41
C THR A 96 -10.64 23.72 27.82
N VAL A 97 -9.64 23.06 27.23
CA VAL A 97 -9.81 21.73 26.61
C VAL A 97 -10.22 20.65 27.62
N PRO A 98 -9.56 20.50 28.78
CA PRO A 98 -10.03 19.54 29.79
C PRO A 98 -11.40 19.90 30.37
N LEU A 99 -11.73 21.19 30.54
CA LEU A 99 -13.07 21.58 30.98
C LEU A 99 -14.16 21.15 30.00
N PHE A 100 -13.94 21.31 28.68
CA PHE A 100 -14.91 20.84 27.69
C PHE A 100 -14.98 19.33 27.57
N THR A 101 -13.85 18.64 27.74
CA THR A 101 -13.81 17.17 27.76
C THR A 101 -14.59 16.64 28.96
N LEU A 102 -14.39 17.23 30.15
CA LEU A 102 -15.14 16.92 31.37
C LEU A 102 -16.63 17.26 31.24
N LEU A 103 -16.97 18.38 30.62
CA LEU A 103 -18.35 18.77 30.38
C LEU A 103 -19.07 17.70 29.54
N GLY A 104 -18.43 17.18 28.49
CA GLY A 104 -18.95 16.07 27.70
C GLY A 104 -19.18 14.81 28.51
N SER A 105 -18.20 14.41 29.34
CA SER A 105 -18.35 13.26 30.23
C SER A 105 -19.46 13.43 31.26
N LEU A 106 -19.61 14.63 31.83
CA LEU A 106 -20.65 14.94 32.81
C LEU A 106 -22.04 14.90 32.16
N CYS A 107 -22.21 15.53 31.00
CA CYS A 107 -23.47 15.48 30.25
C CYS A 107 -23.88 14.03 29.94
N ALA A 108 -22.94 13.19 29.51
CA ALA A 108 -23.19 11.78 29.20
C ALA A 108 -23.56 10.97 30.45
N TRP A 109 -22.92 11.25 31.58
CA TRP A 109 -23.20 10.57 32.84
C TRP A 109 -24.58 10.95 33.41
N VAL A 110 -24.96 12.23 33.35
CA VAL A 110 -26.30 12.70 33.78
C VAL A 110 -27.37 12.07 32.89
N ASP A 111 -27.15 12.05 31.59
CA ASP A 111 -28.08 11.48 30.61
C ASP A 111 -28.36 9.99 30.86
N GLY A 112 -27.31 9.22 31.17
CA GLY A 112 -27.41 7.80 31.54
C GLY A 112 -28.10 7.55 32.89
N ARG A 113 -28.01 8.48 33.86
CA ARG A 113 -28.66 8.33 35.19
C ARG A 113 -30.12 8.77 35.19
N ALA A 114 -30.44 9.84 34.48
CA ALA A 114 -31.78 10.42 34.47
C ALA A 114 -32.65 9.90 33.31
N GLY A 115 -32.09 9.12 32.39
CA GLY A 115 -32.84 8.53 31.28
C GLY A 115 -33.25 9.55 30.21
N PHE A 116 -32.50 10.65 30.09
CA PHE A 116 -32.81 11.77 29.18
C PHE A 116 -32.55 11.46 27.69
N ALA A 117 -32.18 10.22 27.35
CA ALA A 117 -32.08 9.70 25.98
C ALA A 117 -31.27 10.59 25.00
N GLY A 118 -30.23 11.27 25.48
CA GLY A 118 -29.31 12.10 24.70
C GLY A 118 -29.58 13.60 24.78
N VAL A 119 -30.61 14.05 25.49
CA VAL A 119 -30.98 15.48 25.54
C VAL A 119 -29.91 16.31 26.23
N CYS A 120 -29.34 15.83 27.35
CA CYS A 120 -28.30 16.56 28.08
C CYS A 120 -26.99 16.66 27.29
N THR A 121 -26.64 15.62 26.53
CA THR A 121 -25.43 15.62 25.67
C THR A 121 -25.62 16.53 24.45
N ALA A 122 -26.79 16.50 23.81
CA ALA A 122 -27.10 17.40 22.71
C ALA A 122 -27.12 18.88 23.16
N ALA A 123 -27.72 19.18 24.31
CA ALA A 123 -27.75 20.52 24.88
C ALA A 123 -26.34 21.03 25.24
N GLY A 124 -25.51 20.18 25.85
CA GLY A 124 -24.11 20.51 26.15
C GLY A 124 -23.29 20.78 24.88
N PHE A 125 -23.48 19.97 23.83
CA PHE A 125 -22.82 20.17 22.54
C PHE A 125 -23.27 21.46 21.85
N ALA A 126 -24.58 21.77 21.86
CA ALA A 126 -25.11 23.03 21.34
C ALA A 126 -24.57 24.24 22.10
N GLY A 127 -24.46 24.15 23.44
CA GLY A 127 -23.83 25.17 24.27
C GLY A 127 -22.37 25.39 23.90
N LEU A 128 -21.61 24.32 23.68
CA LEU A 128 -20.22 24.40 23.21
C LEU A 128 -20.10 25.09 21.85
N ILE A 129 -20.95 24.72 20.87
CA ILE A 129 -20.98 25.40 19.57
C ILE A 129 -21.23 26.89 19.78
N GLY A 130 -22.19 27.26 20.64
CA GLY A 130 -22.47 28.65 20.98
C GLY A 130 -21.23 29.40 21.50
N VAL A 131 -20.51 28.82 22.48
CA VAL A 131 -19.29 29.41 23.03
C VAL A 131 -18.19 29.55 21.96
N VAL A 132 -17.99 28.53 21.13
CA VAL A 132 -16.99 28.55 20.04
C VAL A 132 -17.34 29.60 18.98
N VAL A 133 -18.61 29.69 18.57
CA VAL A 133 -19.08 30.69 17.60
C VAL A 133 -18.93 32.11 18.14
N VAL A 134 -19.33 32.37 19.38
CA VAL A 134 -19.17 33.68 20.01
C VAL A 134 -17.69 34.04 20.13
N GLY A 135 -16.85 33.10 20.58
CA GLY A 135 -15.40 33.28 20.63
C GLY A 135 -14.78 33.58 19.26
N LYS A 136 -15.26 32.90 18.21
CA LYS A 136 -14.81 33.11 16.83
C LYS A 136 -15.23 34.46 16.27
N ILE A 137 -16.48 34.87 16.48
CA ILE A 137 -16.97 36.21 16.08
C ILE A 137 -16.13 37.29 16.75
N HIS A 138 -15.82 37.13 18.04
CA HIS A 138 -14.97 38.07 18.76
C HIS A 138 -13.54 38.10 18.21
N LYS A 139 -12.97 36.93 17.88
CA LYS A 139 -11.62 36.82 17.31
C LYS A 139 -11.52 37.40 15.89
N LEU A 140 -12.50 37.11 15.03
CA LEU A 140 -12.56 37.65 13.65
C LEU A 140 -12.65 39.19 13.64
N ARG A 141 -13.30 39.78 14.64
CA ARG A 141 -13.37 41.24 14.79
C ARG A 141 -12.05 41.89 15.20
N GLN A 142 -11.15 41.13 15.84
CA GLN A 142 -9.88 41.67 16.36
C GLN A 142 -8.68 41.34 15.47
N GLN A 143 -8.62 40.12 14.90
CA GLN A 143 -7.50 39.64 14.08
C GLN A 143 -7.98 38.64 13.01
N PRO A 144 -8.30 39.11 11.79
CA PRO A 144 -8.84 38.26 10.71
C PRO A 144 -7.90 37.14 10.25
N GLU A 145 -6.58 37.33 10.32
CA GLU A 145 -5.60 36.40 9.73
C GLU A 145 -5.25 35.18 10.59
N GLU A 146 -5.58 35.16 11.88
CA GLU A 146 -5.16 34.09 12.82
C GLU A 146 -6.30 33.16 13.29
N ALA A 147 -7.46 33.20 12.64
CA ALA A 147 -8.61 32.36 13.00
C ALA A 147 -8.43 30.91 12.52
N GLY A 148 -7.60 30.13 13.21
CA GLY A 148 -7.39 28.71 12.91
C GLY A 148 -8.63 27.85 13.13
N SER A 149 -9.28 27.42 12.05
CA SER A 149 -10.46 26.51 12.05
C SER A 149 -10.21 25.17 12.76
N THR A 150 -8.97 24.70 12.78
CA THR A 150 -8.57 23.45 13.45
C THR A 150 -8.75 23.49 14.96
N THR A 151 -8.68 24.68 15.58
CA THR A 151 -8.84 24.83 17.03
C THR A 151 -10.30 24.68 17.44
N ASP A 152 -11.22 25.23 16.65
CA ASP A 152 -12.67 25.08 16.84
C ASP A 152 -13.07 23.61 16.74
N ALA A 153 -12.57 22.92 15.70
CA ALA A 153 -12.83 21.50 15.49
C ALA A 153 -12.27 20.62 16.63
N ALA A 154 -11.09 20.94 17.16
CA ALA A 154 -10.49 20.20 18.27
C ALA A 154 -11.33 20.31 19.56
N LEU A 155 -11.90 21.48 19.86
CA LEU A 155 -12.78 21.66 21.03
C LEU A 155 -14.05 20.81 20.92
N LEU A 156 -14.68 20.83 19.74
CA LEU A 156 -15.87 20.01 19.46
C LEU A 156 -15.55 18.51 19.55
N LEU A 157 -14.40 18.09 19.00
CA LEU A 157 -13.96 16.70 19.06
C LEU A 157 -13.65 16.25 20.49
N MET A 158 -13.01 17.10 21.31
CA MET A 158 -12.69 16.75 22.70
C MET A 158 -13.92 16.65 23.59
N TYR A 159 -14.97 17.42 23.33
CA TYR A 159 -16.27 17.18 23.96
C TYR A 159 -16.83 15.80 23.60
N ALA A 160 -16.78 15.43 22.32
CA ALA A 160 -17.24 14.12 21.86
C ALA A 160 -16.41 12.96 22.45
N VAL A 161 -15.09 13.15 22.62
CA VAL A 161 -14.21 12.21 23.34
C VAL A 161 -14.66 12.05 24.80
N GLY A 162 -15.02 13.15 25.46
CA GLY A 162 -15.57 13.13 26.81
C GLY A 162 -16.87 12.32 26.93
N VAL A 163 -17.79 12.49 25.98
CA VAL A 163 -19.02 11.69 25.88
C VAL A 163 -18.71 10.21 25.63
N ALA A 164 -17.82 9.92 24.68
CA ALA A 164 -17.42 8.57 24.30
C ALA A 164 -16.75 7.82 25.47
N ALA A 165 -16.01 8.51 26.34
CA ALA A 165 -15.39 7.93 27.53
C ALA A 165 -16.41 7.38 28.53
N MET A 166 -17.64 7.92 28.55
CA MET A 166 -18.70 7.48 29.45
C MET A 166 -19.69 6.49 28.83
N VAL A 167 -20.06 6.67 27.57
CA VAL A 167 -21.09 5.82 26.93
C VAL A 167 -20.48 4.58 26.26
N GLY A 168 -19.23 4.68 25.77
CA GLY A 168 -18.62 3.65 24.93
C GLY A 168 -17.45 2.90 25.56
N PRO A 169 -16.79 2.03 24.77
CA PRO A 169 -15.51 1.44 25.13
C PRO A 169 -14.47 2.54 25.33
N ILE A 170 -13.85 2.58 26.52
CA ILE A 170 -12.86 3.61 26.88
C ILE A 170 -11.69 3.65 25.90
N THR A 171 -11.35 2.51 25.30
CA THR A 171 -10.33 2.36 24.26
C THR A 171 -10.55 3.32 23.09
N ILE A 172 -11.80 3.53 22.65
CA ILE A 172 -12.10 4.42 21.51
C ILE A 172 -11.83 5.87 21.90
N ALA A 173 -12.24 6.29 23.10
CA ALA A 173 -12.00 7.64 23.60
C ALA A 173 -10.49 7.93 23.75
N VAL A 174 -9.73 6.96 24.27
CA VAL A 174 -8.27 7.07 24.41
C VAL A 174 -7.60 7.15 23.03
N ILE A 175 -7.94 6.27 22.08
CA ILE A 175 -7.38 6.30 20.72
C ILE A 175 -7.65 7.66 20.08
N ILE A 176 -8.89 8.12 20.05
CA ILE A 176 -9.25 9.40 19.40
C ILE A 176 -8.58 10.58 20.10
N GLY A 177 -8.59 10.62 21.44
CA GLY A 177 -7.99 11.71 22.22
C GLY A 177 -6.47 11.81 22.01
N VAL A 178 -5.77 10.67 22.07
CA VAL A 178 -4.31 10.62 21.85
C VAL A 178 -3.96 10.91 20.38
N THR A 179 -4.68 10.33 19.41
CA THR A 179 -4.46 10.62 17.98
C THR A 179 -4.68 12.10 17.68
N THR A 180 -5.69 12.72 18.29
CA THR A 180 -5.93 14.17 18.16
C THR A 180 -4.76 14.98 18.73
N ALA A 181 -4.24 14.62 19.91
CA ALA A 181 -3.07 15.26 20.49
C ALA A 181 -1.85 15.17 19.56
N ILE A 182 -1.58 13.98 19.00
CA ILE A 182 -0.49 13.72 18.07
C ILE A 182 -0.66 14.57 16.80
N LEU A 183 -1.83 14.54 16.16
CA LEU A 183 -2.10 15.30 14.94
C LEU A 183 -1.89 16.81 15.15
N LEU A 184 -2.36 17.33 16.29
CA LEU A 184 -2.21 18.74 16.64
C LEU A 184 -0.76 19.11 16.96
N GLN A 185 0.03 18.20 17.50
CA GLN A 185 1.46 18.40 17.78
C GLN A 185 2.27 18.50 16.48
N PHE A 186 2.02 17.59 15.53
CA PHE A 186 2.77 17.54 14.28
C PHE A 186 2.29 18.56 13.21
N LYS A 187 1.36 19.47 13.54
CA LYS A 187 0.83 20.46 12.58
C LYS A 187 1.93 21.24 11.84
N GLY A 188 2.94 21.72 12.57
CA GLY A 188 4.02 22.53 12.00
C GLY A 188 4.90 21.73 11.02
N GLU A 189 5.29 20.52 11.41
CA GLU A 189 6.08 19.61 10.58
C GLU A 189 5.29 19.15 9.35
N LEU A 190 4.01 18.81 9.51
CA LEU A 190 3.12 18.45 8.40
C LEU A 190 2.99 19.60 7.39
N HIS A 191 2.82 20.85 7.84
CA HIS A 191 2.82 22.00 6.93
C HIS A 191 4.18 22.23 6.27
N GLY A 192 5.29 21.99 6.98
CA GLY A 192 6.64 22.04 6.43
C GLY A 192 6.84 20.99 5.32
N ILE A 193 6.39 19.75 5.55
CA ILE A 193 6.42 18.66 4.57
C ILE A 193 5.56 19.01 3.35
N VAL A 194 4.33 19.49 3.57
CA VAL A 194 3.41 19.90 2.50
C VAL A 194 3.94 21.10 1.72
N ARG A 195 4.70 22.02 2.34
CA ARG A 195 5.34 23.13 1.61
C ARG A 195 6.57 22.68 0.80
N ARG A 196 7.26 21.63 1.25
CA ARG A 196 8.40 21.05 0.51
C ARG A 196 7.94 20.20 -0.67
N LEU A 197 6.79 19.55 -0.53
CA LEU A 197 6.07 18.87 -1.61
C LEU A 197 5.38 19.94 -2.47
N GLY A 198 5.71 20.05 -3.75
CA GLY A 198 5.02 20.97 -4.65
C GLY A 198 3.59 20.53 -4.95
N ASP A 199 2.81 21.39 -5.62
CA ASP A 199 1.44 21.04 -6.05
C ASP A 199 1.39 19.79 -6.94
N GLU A 200 2.42 19.59 -7.77
CA GLU A 200 2.57 18.39 -8.61
C GLU A 200 2.79 17.12 -7.77
N ASP A 201 3.55 17.23 -6.67
CA ASP A 201 3.85 16.12 -5.75
C ASP A 201 2.59 15.74 -4.95
N LEU A 202 1.82 16.74 -4.51
CA LEU A 202 0.54 16.51 -3.83
C LEU A 202 -0.45 15.85 -4.78
N ARG A 203 -0.53 16.30 -6.03
CA ARG A 203 -1.34 15.64 -7.06
C ARG A 203 -0.92 14.18 -7.25
N ALA A 204 0.39 13.89 -7.23
CA ALA A 204 0.96 12.55 -7.27
C ALA A 204 0.39 11.64 -6.17
N ILE A 205 0.53 12.10 -4.92
CA ILE A 205 0.13 11.37 -3.73
C ILE A 205 -1.38 11.17 -3.72
N MET A 206 -2.16 12.19 -4.09
CA MET A 206 -3.62 12.10 -4.16
C MET A 206 -4.09 11.15 -5.26
N GLN A 207 -3.43 11.14 -6.43
CA GLN A 207 -3.72 10.17 -7.49
C GLN A 207 -3.38 8.75 -7.07
N PHE A 208 -2.23 8.54 -6.41
CA PHE A 208 -1.89 7.25 -5.84
C PHE A 208 -2.91 6.81 -4.78
N ALA A 209 -3.35 7.70 -3.89
CA ALA A 209 -4.39 7.44 -2.91
C ALA A 209 -5.74 7.08 -3.56
N LEU A 210 -6.10 7.72 -4.68
CA LEU A 210 -7.28 7.37 -5.47
C LEU A 210 -7.16 5.95 -6.06
N ILE A 211 -6.03 5.64 -6.70
CA ILE A 211 -5.77 4.34 -7.35
C ILE A 211 -5.78 3.21 -6.31
N THR A 212 -5.21 3.44 -5.12
CA THR A 212 -5.05 2.43 -4.06
C THR A 212 -6.25 2.33 -3.13
N GLY A 213 -6.75 3.45 -2.61
CA GLY A 213 -7.76 3.48 -1.57
C GLY A 213 -9.20 3.44 -2.08
N ILE A 214 -9.42 3.80 -3.34
CA ILE A 214 -10.77 3.84 -3.93
C ILE A 214 -10.90 2.83 -5.05
N ILE A 215 -10.00 2.83 -6.04
CA ILE A 215 -10.17 1.97 -7.22
C ILE A 215 -9.90 0.49 -6.90
N LEU A 216 -8.76 0.18 -6.25
CA LEU A 216 -8.39 -1.21 -5.91
C LEU A 216 -9.49 -1.98 -5.15
N PRO A 217 -10.08 -1.48 -4.04
CA PRO A 217 -11.09 -2.24 -3.30
C PRO A 217 -12.43 -2.40 -4.03
N VAL A 218 -12.69 -1.60 -5.07
CA VAL A 218 -13.92 -1.68 -5.87
C VAL A 218 -13.82 -2.75 -6.97
N LEU A 219 -12.61 -3.17 -7.33
CA LEU A 219 -12.40 -4.13 -8.43
C LEU A 219 -12.73 -5.56 -8.02
N PRO A 220 -13.43 -6.33 -8.89
CA PRO A 220 -13.75 -7.72 -8.62
C PRO A 220 -12.48 -8.58 -8.64
N ASN A 221 -12.40 -9.50 -7.69
CA ASN A 221 -11.31 -10.47 -7.58
C ASN A 221 -11.70 -11.79 -8.27
N GLU A 222 -11.98 -11.69 -9.57
CA GLU A 222 -12.34 -12.84 -10.40
C GLU A 222 -11.54 -12.80 -11.71
N SER A 223 -11.14 -13.98 -12.17
CA SER A 223 -10.45 -14.14 -13.44
C SER A 223 -11.43 -14.15 -14.63
N TYR A 224 -11.19 -13.29 -15.61
CA TYR A 224 -11.95 -13.16 -16.85
C TYR A 224 -11.09 -13.52 -18.07
N GLY A 225 -11.76 -13.68 -19.22
CA GLY A 225 -11.13 -13.83 -20.52
C GLY A 225 -10.71 -15.28 -20.87
N PRO A 226 -10.23 -15.49 -22.11
CA PRO A 226 -9.67 -16.77 -22.52
C PRO A 226 -8.45 -17.11 -21.67
N PHE A 227 -8.34 -18.36 -21.22
CA PHE A 227 -7.34 -18.86 -20.27
C PHE A 227 -7.43 -18.34 -18.83
N GLY A 228 -8.43 -17.52 -18.48
CA GLY A 228 -8.64 -17.07 -17.08
C GLY A 228 -7.50 -16.22 -16.51
N VAL A 229 -6.72 -15.57 -17.38
CA VAL A 229 -5.49 -14.85 -16.99
C VAL A 229 -5.77 -13.42 -16.47
N TRP A 230 -6.89 -12.82 -16.86
CA TRP A 230 -7.18 -11.42 -16.53
C TRP A 230 -8.01 -11.29 -15.26
N ASN A 231 -7.35 -11.05 -14.13
CA ASN A 231 -8.04 -10.68 -12.90
C ASN A 231 -7.87 -9.17 -12.66
N PRO A 232 -8.94 -8.35 -12.73
CA PRO A 232 -8.86 -6.90 -12.57
C PRO A 232 -8.25 -6.49 -11.23
N PHE A 233 -8.60 -7.17 -10.13
CA PHE A 233 -8.04 -6.90 -8.81
C PHE A 233 -6.52 -7.14 -8.80
N GLU A 234 -6.06 -8.26 -9.34
CA GLU A 234 -4.63 -8.60 -9.34
C GLU A 234 -3.82 -7.71 -10.30
N ILE A 235 -4.34 -7.45 -11.51
CA ILE A 235 -3.71 -6.51 -12.47
C ILE A 235 -3.55 -5.14 -11.80
N TRP A 236 -4.57 -4.68 -11.08
CA TRP A 236 -4.53 -3.39 -10.42
C TRP A 236 -3.61 -3.38 -9.19
N LEU A 237 -3.53 -4.50 -8.46
CA LEU A 237 -2.57 -4.67 -7.37
C LEU A 237 -1.12 -4.55 -7.88
N MET A 238 -0.82 -5.09 -9.07
CA MET A 238 0.48 -4.91 -9.72
C MET A 238 0.77 -3.45 -10.05
N VAL A 239 -0.22 -2.72 -10.57
CA VAL A 239 -0.10 -1.28 -10.82
C VAL A 239 0.19 -0.51 -9.54
N VAL A 240 -0.53 -0.81 -8.46
CA VAL A 240 -0.31 -0.21 -7.14
C VAL A 240 1.11 -0.46 -6.64
N LEU A 241 1.61 -1.69 -6.79
CA LEU A 241 2.97 -2.05 -6.36
C LEU A 241 4.03 -1.26 -7.14
N ILE A 242 3.96 -1.24 -8.47
CA ILE A 242 4.94 -0.54 -9.33
C ILE A 242 4.89 0.96 -9.06
N VAL A 243 3.70 1.57 -9.15
CA VAL A 243 3.52 3.01 -8.96
C VAL A 243 3.94 3.42 -7.53
N GLY A 244 3.68 2.57 -6.54
CA GLY A 244 4.09 2.78 -5.16
C GLY A 244 5.61 2.79 -4.97
N ILE A 245 6.32 1.82 -5.56
CA ILE A 245 7.80 1.76 -5.52
C ILE A 245 8.39 2.99 -6.24
N SER A 246 7.86 3.35 -7.42
CA SER A 246 8.29 4.54 -8.17
C SER A 246 8.01 5.85 -7.44
N LEU A 247 6.84 5.99 -6.79
CA LEU A 247 6.50 7.15 -5.97
C LEU A 247 7.42 7.26 -4.77
N ALA A 248 7.71 6.14 -4.09
CA ALA A 248 8.65 6.11 -2.98
C ALA A 248 10.05 6.56 -3.42
N GLY A 249 10.53 6.08 -4.58
CA GLY A 249 11.78 6.55 -5.19
C GLY A 249 11.76 8.04 -5.50
N TYR A 250 10.66 8.55 -6.03
CA TYR A 250 10.47 9.97 -6.36
C TYR A 250 10.43 10.88 -5.13
N ILE A 251 9.69 10.47 -4.09
CA ILE A 251 9.62 11.21 -2.82
C ILE A 251 10.99 11.23 -2.16
N THR A 252 11.70 10.09 -2.14
CA THR A 252 13.08 10.02 -1.64
C THR A 252 13.99 10.98 -2.44
N TYR A 253 13.80 11.07 -3.75
CA TYR A 253 14.51 12.05 -4.57
C TYR A 253 14.20 13.50 -4.17
N LYS A 254 12.95 13.84 -3.89
CA LYS A 254 12.57 15.21 -3.50
C LYS A 254 13.23 15.64 -2.18
N PHE A 255 13.36 14.72 -1.22
CA PHE A 255 13.94 15.04 0.08
C PHE A 255 15.48 15.04 0.10
N PHE A 256 16.13 14.26 -0.76
CA PHE A 256 17.59 14.04 -0.75
C PHE A 256 18.32 14.56 -2.01
N GLY A 257 17.60 15.06 -3.02
CA GLY A 257 18.10 15.35 -4.36
C GLY A 257 19.06 16.55 -4.47
N ASP A 258 18.96 17.55 -3.58
CA ASP A 258 19.77 18.78 -3.64
C ASP A 258 21.28 18.54 -3.41
N ARG A 259 21.64 17.37 -2.87
CA ARG A 259 23.03 16.96 -2.59
C ARG A 259 23.44 15.66 -3.29
N ALA A 260 22.66 15.24 -4.28
CA ALA A 260 22.84 13.93 -4.88
C ALA A 260 24.10 13.89 -5.77
N GLY A 261 25.12 13.17 -5.33
CA GLY A 261 26.25 12.79 -6.19
C GLY A 261 25.87 11.66 -7.15
N VAL A 262 26.84 11.21 -7.96
CA VAL A 262 26.68 10.15 -8.97
C VAL A 262 25.97 8.89 -8.42
N ILE A 263 26.31 8.46 -7.20
CA ILE A 263 25.72 7.25 -6.59
C ILE A 263 24.24 7.46 -6.28
N VAL A 264 23.91 8.56 -5.59
CA VAL A 264 22.53 8.90 -5.23
C VAL A 264 21.71 9.13 -6.50
N GLY A 265 22.31 9.73 -7.53
CA GLY A 265 21.69 9.92 -8.83
C GLY A 265 21.33 8.62 -9.54
N GLY A 266 22.22 7.64 -9.53
CA GLY A 266 21.96 6.30 -10.06
C GLY A 266 20.93 5.53 -9.26
N LEU A 267 21.01 5.56 -7.92
CA LEU A 267 20.08 4.85 -7.04
C LEU A 267 18.65 5.36 -7.20
N LEU A 268 18.47 6.68 -7.11
CA LEU A 268 17.16 7.32 -7.23
C LEU A 268 16.61 7.24 -8.66
N GLY A 269 17.46 7.46 -9.66
CA GLY A 269 17.08 7.31 -11.06
C GLY A 269 16.63 5.87 -11.37
N GLY A 270 17.35 4.87 -10.85
CA GLY A 270 16.96 3.47 -10.95
C GLY A 270 15.66 3.13 -10.25
N ALA A 271 15.43 3.69 -9.05
CA ALA A 271 14.22 3.48 -8.26
C ALA A 271 12.97 4.10 -8.90
N ILE A 272 13.11 5.26 -9.56
CA ILE A 272 12.02 5.92 -10.28
C ILE A 272 11.80 5.26 -11.64
N SER A 273 12.81 5.28 -12.50
CA SER A 273 12.80 4.69 -13.84
C SER A 273 14.22 4.60 -14.42
N SER A 274 14.79 3.40 -14.41
CA SER A 274 16.11 3.13 -14.99
C SER A 274 16.18 3.42 -16.50
N THR A 275 15.07 3.25 -17.24
CA THR A 275 14.97 3.58 -18.67
C THR A 275 14.99 5.09 -18.90
N ALA A 276 14.16 5.86 -18.16
CA ALA A 276 14.16 7.32 -18.26
C ALA A 276 15.51 7.92 -17.85
N THR A 277 16.15 7.34 -16.83
CA THR A 277 17.50 7.70 -16.41
C THR A 277 18.49 7.49 -17.56
N THR A 278 18.44 6.32 -18.23
CA THR A 278 19.32 6.01 -19.36
C THR A 278 19.15 7.00 -20.50
N VAL A 279 17.91 7.29 -20.92
CA VAL A 279 17.62 8.26 -21.99
C VAL A 279 18.10 9.66 -21.62
N SER A 280 17.82 10.11 -20.39
CA SER A 280 18.15 11.47 -19.93
C SER A 280 19.66 11.70 -19.89
N TYR A 281 20.42 10.77 -19.32
CA TYR A 281 21.87 10.87 -19.23
C TYR A 281 22.57 10.57 -20.56
N ALA A 282 21.97 9.74 -21.43
CA ALA A 282 22.43 9.59 -22.81
C ALA A 282 22.38 10.93 -23.56
N ARG A 283 21.23 11.59 -23.57
CA ARG A 283 21.09 12.91 -24.22
C ARG A 283 22.01 13.96 -23.61
N ARG A 284 22.14 13.97 -22.27
CA ARG A 284 22.99 14.94 -21.55
C ARG A 284 24.48 14.75 -21.83
N SER A 285 24.92 13.56 -22.24
CA SER A 285 26.30 13.33 -22.65
C SER A 285 26.75 14.16 -23.85
N HIS A 286 25.81 14.64 -24.68
CA HIS A 286 26.12 15.58 -25.75
C HIS A 286 26.38 17.01 -25.24
N ALA A 287 25.81 17.39 -24.11
CA ALA A 287 25.97 18.73 -23.53
C ALA A 287 27.27 18.86 -22.73
N ASP A 288 27.70 17.79 -22.04
CA ASP A 288 28.94 17.77 -21.25
C ASP A 288 29.71 16.46 -21.46
N VAL A 289 30.60 16.47 -22.45
CA VAL A 289 31.41 15.30 -22.83
C VAL A 289 32.44 14.93 -21.74
N ASN A 290 32.81 15.88 -20.87
CA ASN A 290 33.79 15.64 -19.81
C ASN A 290 33.20 14.78 -18.67
N ARG A 291 31.87 14.73 -18.54
CA ARG A 291 31.15 13.95 -17.51
C ARG A 291 30.63 12.59 -17.98
N VAL A 292 31.04 12.11 -19.16
CA VAL A 292 30.63 10.80 -19.69
C VAL A 292 30.90 9.65 -18.71
N GLY A 293 31.95 9.74 -17.88
CA GLY A 293 32.22 8.77 -16.80
C GLY A 293 31.07 8.73 -15.78
N SER A 294 30.73 9.87 -15.20
CA SER A 294 29.64 10.03 -14.22
C SER A 294 28.31 9.52 -14.77
N TYR A 295 27.98 9.88 -16.00
CA TYR A 295 26.77 9.41 -16.70
C TYR A 295 26.76 7.89 -16.89
N THR A 296 27.91 7.29 -17.23
CA THR A 296 28.06 5.83 -17.33
C THR A 296 27.76 5.18 -15.98
N ALA A 297 28.38 5.66 -14.90
CA ALA A 297 28.16 5.09 -13.56
C ALA A 297 26.70 5.21 -13.12
N ILE A 298 26.06 6.35 -13.35
CA ILE A 298 24.64 6.56 -13.02
C ILE A 298 23.75 5.52 -13.73
N ILE A 299 23.96 5.30 -15.03
CA ILE A 299 23.20 4.31 -15.82
C ILE A 299 23.43 2.89 -15.31
N LEU A 300 24.67 2.53 -14.97
CA LEU A 300 25.01 1.21 -14.43
C LEU A 300 24.38 0.97 -13.06
N ILE A 301 24.47 1.96 -12.15
CA ILE A 301 23.83 1.90 -10.82
C ILE A 301 22.32 1.79 -10.97
N ALA A 302 21.72 2.62 -11.84
CA ALA A 302 20.27 2.58 -12.10
C ALA A 302 19.82 1.21 -12.63
N THR A 303 20.67 0.54 -13.42
CA THR A 303 20.42 -0.83 -13.90
C THR A 303 20.56 -1.86 -12.79
N ALA A 304 21.52 -1.71 -11.88
CA ALA A 304 21.66 -2.59 -10.73
C ALA A 304 20.44 -2.53 -9.79
N VAL A 305 19.87 -1.34 -9.58
CA VAL A 305 18.66 -1.13 -8.77
C VAL A 305 17.45 -1.89 -9.30
N VAL A 306 17.33 -2.10 -10.61
CA VAL A 306 16.22 -2.89 -11.19
C VAL A 306 16.20 -4.29 -10.61
N ASN A 307 17.35 -4.95 -10.43
CA ASN A 307 17.38 -6.30 -9.84
C ASN A 307 16.88 -6.31 -8.39
N VAL A 308 17.09 -5.22 -7.64
CA VAL A 308 16.52 -5.06 -6.29
C VAL A 308 15.01 -4.94 -6.37
N ARG A 309 14.48 -4.13 -7.31
CA ARG A 309 13.03 -4.00 -7.51
C ARG A 309 12.38 -5.32 -7.85
N VAL A 310 12.98 -6.09 -8.76
CA VAL A 310 12.50 -7.42 -9.17
C VAL A 310 12.43 -8.35 -7.97
N LEU A 311 13.42 -8.34 -7.09
CA LEU A 311 13.42 -9.18 -5.90
C LEU A 311 12.29 -8.78 -4.93
N ILE A 312 12.06 -7.47 -4.76
CA ILE A 312 10.93 -6.94 -3.98
C ILE A 312 9.60 -7.38 -4.60
N GLU A 313 9.43 -7.22 -5.90
CA GLU A 313 8.25 -7.61 -6.66
C GLU A 313 7.94 -9.11 -6.51
N VAL A 314 8.94 -9.97 -6.70
CA VAL A 314 8.81 -11.42 -6.49
C VAL A 314 8.43 -11.74 -5.03
N SER A 315 9.06 -11.09 -4.05
CA SER A 315 8.79 -11.35 -2.63
C SER A 315 7.36 -10.99 -2.20
N VAL A 316 6.77 -9.95 -2.81
CA VAL A 316 5.41 -9.51 -2.51
C VAL A 316 4.38 -10.39 -3.25
N VAL A 317 4.63 -10.70 -4.52
CA VAL A 317 3.65 -11.41 -5.37
C VAL A 317 3.67 -12.92 -5.16
N ALA A 318 4.85 -13.52 -5.10
CA ALA A 318 5.04 -14.95 -5.01
C ALA A 318 6.12 -15.29 -3.96
N PRO A 319 5.84 -15.13 -2.65
CA PRO A 319 6.82 -15.39 -1.60
C PRO A 319 7.42 -16.80 -1.65
N THR A 320 6.65 -17.79 -2.11
CA THR A 320 7.10 -19.19 -2.28
C THR A 320 8.05 -19.38 -3.46
N PHE A 321 8.00 -18.51 -4.47
CA PHE A 321 8.92 -18.50 -5.61
C PHE A 321 10.24 -17.78 -5.29
N LEU A 322 10.25 -16.91 -4.27
CA LEU A 322 11.41 -16.11 -3.90
C LEU A 322 12.70 -16.93 -3.71
N PRO A 323 12.74 -18.08 -3.01
CA PRO A 323 13.98 -18.84 -2.86
C PRO A 323 14.55 -19.33 -4.20
N ALA A 324 13.67 -19.65 -5.17
CA ALA A 324 14.08 -20.08 -6.50
C ALA A 324 14.58 -18.91 -7.37
N ALA A 325 13.95 -17.75 -7.27
CA ALA A 325 14.34 -16.56 -8.01
C ALA A 325 15.56 -15.83 -7.40
N ALA A 326 15.73 -15.90 -6.08
CA ALA A 326 16.70 -15.09 -5.34
C ALA A 326 18.14 -15.37 -5.75
N VAL A 327 18.53 -16.63 -5.96
CA VAL A 327 19.92 -16.97 -6.32
C VAL A 327 20.30 -16.42 -7.70
N PRO A 328 19.56 -16.70 -8.80
CA PRO A 328 19.88 -16.13 -10.11
C PRO A 328 19.86 -14.59 -10.12
N LEU A 329 18.88 -13.98 -9.45
CA LEU A 329 18.74 -12.53 -9.38
C LEU A 329 19.85 -11.87 -8.56
N ALA A 330 20.27 -12.48 -7.45
CA ALA A 330 21.38 -11.99 -6.65
C ALA A 330 22.70 -12.04 -7.45
N VAL A 331 22.92 -13.10 -8.23
CA VAL A 331 24.09 -13.20 -9.12
C VAL A 331 24.10 -12.08 -10.16
N LEU A 332 22.96 -11.80 -10.80
CA LEU A 332 22.83 -10.67 -11.74
C LEU A 332 22.96 -9.31 -11.06
N MET A 333 22.43 -9.16 -9.85
CA MET A 333 22.56 -7.95 -9.04
C MET A 333 24.03 -7.68 -8.70
N VAL A 334 24.78 -8.72 -8.31
CA VAL A 334 26.23 -8.61 -8.06
C VAL A 334 26.98 -8.27 -9.35
N ALA A 335 26.64 -8.91 -10.48
CA ALA A 335 27.31 -8.63 -11.76
C ALA A 335 27.10 -7.18 -12.23
N THR A 336 25.85 -6.69 -12.18
CA THR A 336 25.52 -5.30 -12.53
C THR A 336 26.09 -4.30 -11.52
N GLY A 337 26.05 -4.63 -10.23
CA GLY A 337 26.65 -3.83 -9.16
C GLY A 337 28.17 -3.75 -9.25
N LEU A 338 28.86 -4.83 -9.60
CA LEU A 338 30.30 -4.85 -9.81
C LEU A 338 30.70 -4.01 -11.02
N ALA A 339 29.96 -4.10 -12.12
CA ALA A 339 30.17 -3.25 -13.29
C ALA A 339 30.03 -1.76 -12.92
N ALA A 340 29.00 -1.41 -12.16
CA ALA A 340 28.81 -0.05 -11.63
C ALA A 340 29.95 0.39 -10.70
N TRP A 341 30.36 -0.48 -9.78
CA TRP A 341 31.45 -0.24 -8.84
C TRP A 341 32.79 0.01 -9.55
N VAL A 342 33.17 -0.84 -10.51
CA VAL A 342 34.38 -0.67 -11.31
C VAL A 342 34.33 0.63 -12.12
N SER A 343 33.16 1.03 -12.62
CA SER A 343 32.98 2.32 -13.30
C SER A 343 33.17 3.52 -12.36
N LEU A 344 32.77 3.41 -11.09
CA LEU A 344 32.99 4.45 -10.07
C LEU A 344 34.47 4.58 -9.69
N LEU A 345 35.18 3.45 -9.51
CA LEU A 345 36.60 3.46 -9.15
C LEU A 345 37.51 4.11 -10.20
N ARG A 346 37.07 4.13 -11.47
CA ARG A 346 37.81 4.75 -12.58
C ARG A 346 37.55 6.24 -12.73
N GLN A 347 36.78 6.86 -11.84
CA GLN A 347 36.43 8.28 -11.92
C GLN A 347 37.25 9.13 -10.93
N PRO A 348 37.73 10.31 -11.36
CA PRO A 348 38.30 11.28 -10.43
C PRO A 348 37.28 11.66 -9.36
N ARG A 349 37.73 11.77 -8.10
CA ARG A 349 36.84 12.08 -6.96
C ARG A 349 36.08 13.39 -7.14
N ASP A 350 36.69 14.38 -7.79
CA ASP A 350 36.08 15.68 -8.06
C ASP A 350 34.91 15.60 -9.06
N SER A 351 34.88 14.56 -9.91
CA SER A 351 33.80 14.32 -10.88
C SER A 351 32.57 13.64 -10.27
N LEU A 352 32.65 13.19 -9.02
CA LEU A 352 31.56 12.50 -8.31
C LEU A 352 30.61 13.46 -7.58
N HIS A 353 31.00 14.73 -7.44
CA HIS A 353 30.29 15.76 -6.69
C HIS A 353 29.65 16.81 -7.60
N GLY A 354 28.50 17.36 -7.19
CA GLY A 354 27.85 18.48 -7.88
C GLY A 354 27.07 18.12 -9.15
N GLU A 355 26.58 16.88 -9.25
CA GLU A 355 25.72 16.48 -10.35
C GLU A 355 24.26 16.83 -10.04
N ARG A 356 23.70 17.82 -10.73
CA ARG A 356 22.26 18.09 -10.63
C ARG A 356 21.51 17.04 -11.45
N LEU A 357 20.85 16.11 -10.77
CA LEU A 357 20.01 15.12 -11.42
C LEU A 357 18.98 15.80 -12.35
N PRO A 358 18.68 15.19 -13.50
CA PRO A 358 17.56 15.59 -14.34
C PRO A 358 16.27 15.67 -13.51
N HIS A 359 15.44 16.67 -13.80
CA HIS A 359 14.09 16.73 -13.27
C HIS A 359 13.31 15.53 -13.83
N HIS A 360 12.92 14.59 -12.97
CA HIS A 360 12.09 13.47 -13.35
C HIS A 360 10.63 13.88 -13.21
N SER A 361 9.83 13.65 -14.25
CA SER A 361 8.39 13.86 -14.21
C SER A 361 7.74 12.89 -13.21
N ASN A 362 6.61 13.31 -12.64
CA ASN A 362 5.85 12.53 -11.67
C ASN A 362 5.44 11.14 -12.24
N PRO A 363 5.84 10.02 -11.61
CA PRO A 363 5.55 8.68 -12.11
C PRO A 363 4.11 8.20 -11.84
N THR A 364 3.35 8.88 -10.98
CA THR A 364 2.03 8.42 -10.48
C THR A 364 0.82 8.92 -11.26
N GLU A 365 1.03 9.36 -12.50
CA GLU A 365 -0.08 9.75 -13.36
C GLU A 365 -1.03 8.58 -13.63
N LEU A 366 -2.34 8.84 -13.56
CA LEU A 366 -3.38 7.86 -13.89
C LEU A 366 -3.15 7.22 -15.28
N LYS A 367 -2.60 7.99 -16.23
CA LYS A 367 -2.22 7.50 -17.56
C LYS A 367 -1.14 6.41 -17.49
N SER A 368 -0.09 6.62 -16.70
CA SER A 368 0.99 5.63 -16.52
C SER A 368 0.43 4.35 -15.90
N ALA A 369 -0.41 4.47 -14.86
CA ALA A 369 -1.07 3.35 -14.22
C ALA A 369 -1.90 2.50 -15.21
N LEU A 370 -2.68 3.15 -16.08
CA LEU A 370 -3.46 2.46 -17.12
C LEU A 370 -2.57 1.79 -18.18
N VAL A 371 -1.45 2.43 -18.56
CA VAL A 371 -0.48 1.82 -19.48
C VAL A 371 0.14 0.57 -18.85
N PHE A 372 0.52 0.62 -17.57
CA PHE A 372 1.03 -0.55 -16.86
C PHE A 372 0.00 -1.69 -16.80
N ALA A 373 -1.26 -1.38 -16.43
CA ALA A 373 -2.34 -2.38 -16.43
C ALA A 373 -2.50 -3.04 -17.80
N PHE A 374 -2.46 -2.24 -18.87
CA PHE A 374 -2.57 -2.71 -20.23
C PHE A 374 -1.39 -3.60 -20.64
N LEU A 375 -0.15 -3.13 -20.44
CA LEU A 375 1.06 -3.90 -20.76
C LEU A 375 1.08 -5.24 -20.01
N TYR A 376 0.82 -5.23 -18.70
CA TYR A 376 0.74 -6.44 -17.90
C TYR A 376 -0.32 -7.43 -18.42
N SER A 377 -1.50 -6.93 -18.79
CA SER A 377 -2.59 -7.75 -19.34
C SER A 377 -2.21 -8.40 -20.66
N VAL A 378 -1.55 -7.65 -21.55
CA VAL A 378 -1.07 -8.14 -22.85
C VAL A 378 0.05 -9.16 -22.67
N VAL A 379 1.03 -8.89 -21.80
CA VAL A 379 2.17 -9.78 -21.55
C VAL A 379 1.71 -11.09 -20.94
N THR A 380 0.82 -11.05 -19.94
CA THR A 380 0.28 -12.27 -19.32
C THR A 380 -0.50 -13.11 -20.34
N PHE A 381 -1.32 -12.46 -21.17
CA PHE A 381 -2.02 -13.14 -22.27
C PHE A 381 -1.05 -13.73 -23.29
N ALA A 382 -0.02 -12.99 -23.68
CA ALA A 382 0.98 -13.45 -24.65
C ALA A 382 1.79 -14.64 -24.12
N LEU A 383 2.12 -14.66 -22.83
CA LEU A 383 2.82 -15.78 -22.19
C LEU A 383 1.97 -17.05 -22.26
N GLU A 384 0.70 -16.96 -21.87
CA GLU A 384 -0.19 -18.13 -21.85
C GLU A 384 -0.55 -18.60 -23.28
N LEU A 385 -0.73 -17.67 -24.21
CA LEU A 385 -0.93 -18.00 -25.62
C LEU A 385 0.29 -18.68 -26.23
N ALA A 386 1.49 -18.13 -25.99
CA ALA A 386 2.74 -18.71 -26.47
C ALA A 386 2.93 -20.12 -25.91
N ARG A 387 2.70 -20.28 -24.61
CA ARG A 387 2.80 -21.58 -23.93
C ARG A 387 1.82 -22.61 -24.49
N SER A 388 0.54 -22.25 -24.61
CA SER A 388 -0.53 -23.18 -25.02
C SER A 388 -0.48 -23.57 -26.50
N ARG A 389 -0.01 -22.67 -27.38
CA ARG A 389 -0.02 -22.89 -28.85
C ARG A 389 1.34 -23.22 -29.44
N LEU A 390 2.42 -22.68 -28.89
CA LEU A 390 3.76 -22.73 -29.45
C LEU A 390 4.77 -23.47 -28.54
N GLY A 391 4.33 -23.88 -27.34
CA GLY A 391 5.14 -24.60 -26.37
C GLY A 391 5.98 -23.70 -25.47
N GLU A 392 6.73 -24.32 -24.55
CA GLU A 392 7.50 -23.60 -23.53
C GLU A 392 8.60 -22.71 -24.13
N SER A 393 9.22 -23.11 -25.24
CA SER A 393 10.29 -22.34 -25.88
C SER A 393 9.83 -20.95 -26.36
N ALA A 394 8.55 -20.81 -26.73
CA ALA A 394 7.99 -19.54 -27.18
C ALA A 394 7.82 -18.52 -26.04
N THR A 395 7.70 -18.98 -24.80
CA THR A 395 7.61 -18.09 -23.62
C THR A 395 8.87 -17.26 -23.42
N PHE A 396 10.04 -17.78 -23.80
CA PHE A 396 11.31 -17.04 -23.77
C PHE A 396 11.35 -15.88 -24.77
N VAL A 397 10.70 -16.04 -25.93
CA VAL A 397 10.59 -14.95 -26.91
C VAL A 397 9.69 -13.84 -26.37
N VAL A 398 8.56 -14.22 -25.74
CA VAL A 398 7.67 -13.25 -25.08
C VAL A 398 8.38 -12.54 -23.93
N ALA A 399 9.12 -13.27 -23.09
CA ALA A 399 9.89 -12.69 -22.01
C ALA A 399 10.99 -11.76 -22.51
N ALA A 400 11.69 -12.13 -23.59
CA ALA A 400 12.67 -11.26 -24.22
C ALA A 400 12.00 -9.97 -24.71
N LEU A 401 10.95 -10.07 -25.54
CA LEU A 401 10.25 -8.91 -26.10
C LEU A 401 9.66 -7.99 -25.03
N SER A 402 9.01 -8.56 -24.01
CA SER A 402 8.46 -7.78 -22.90
C SER A 402 9.55 -7.11 -22.09
N GLY A 403 10.67 -7.80 -21.84
CA GLY A 403 11.80 -7.28 -21.07
C GLY A 403 12.49 -6.07 -21.70
N LEU A 404 12.40 -5.89 -23.04
CA LEU A 404 12.87 -4.67 -23.70
C LEU A 404 12.10 -3.44 -23.19
N THR A 405 10.77 -3.52 -23.17
CA THR A 405 9.91 -2.37 -22.90
C THR A 405 9.70 -2.16 -21.41
N ASP A 406 9.42 -3.23 -20.67
CA ASP A 406 9.01 -3.16 -19.28
C ASP A 406 9.39 -4.46 -18.55
N MET A 407 10.34 -4.33 -17.63
CA MET A 407 10.82 -5.45 -16.84
C MET A 407 9.80 -5.83 -15.74
N ASP A 408 9.09 -4.86 -15.19
CA ASP A 408 8.20 -5.07 -14.05
C ASP A 408 6.99 -5.90 -14.50
N ALA A 409 6.43 -5.59 -15.68
CA ALA A 409 5.31 -6.33 -16.24
C ALA A 409 5.60 -7.84 -16.40
N ILE A 410 6.77 -8.19 -16.95
CA ILE A 410 7.17 -9.60 -17.15
C ILE A 410 7.53 -10.30 -15.83
N THR A 411 8.14 -9.59 -14.89
CA THR A 411 8.44 -10.14 -13.55
C THR A 411 7.17 -10.49 -12.80
N LEU A 412 6.21 -9.57 -12.76
CA LEU A 412 4.96 -9.77 -12.05
C LEU A 412 4.10 -10.83 -12.73
N SER A 413 4.03 -10.86 -14.06
CA SER A 413 3.24 -11.86 -14.78
C SER A 413 3.83 -13.27 -14.59
N THR A 414 5.17 -13.38 -14.66
CA THR A 414 5.87 -14.66 -14.45
C THR A 414 5.73 -15.13 -13.00
N SER A 415 5.92 -14.23 -12.03
CA SER A 415 5.79 -14.56 -10.61
C SER A 415 4.39 -15.07 -10.28
N ARG A 416 3.37 -14.44 -10.86
CA ARG A 416 1.99 -14.87 -10.68
C ARG A 416 1.70 -16.24 -11.29
N LEU A 417 2.16 -16.50 -12.52
CA LEU A 417 2.01 -17.81 -13.16
C LEU A 417 2.72 -18.91 -12.35
N VAL A 418 3.85 -18.61 -11.71
CA VAL A 418 4.49 -19.56 -10.79
C VAL A 418 3.66 -19.75 -9.51
N ALA A 419 3.11 -18.66 -8.96
CA ALA A 419 2.28 -18.71 -7.75
C ALA A 419 0.96 -19.47 -7.94
N SER A 420 0.34 -19.38 -9.13
CA SER A 420 -0.87 -20.15 -9.48
C SER A 420 -0.58 -21.62 -9.79
N GLY A 421 0.70 -22.00 -9.89
CA GLY A 421 1.12 -23.35 -10.27
C GLY A 421 1.05 -23.60 -11.78
N ASP A 422 0.72 -22.58 -12.57
CA ASP A 422 0.69 -22.69 -14.01
C ASP A 422 2.10 -22.87 -14.55
N LEU A 423 3.10 -22.11 -14.06
CA LEU A 423 4.47 -22.18 -14.54
C LEU A 423 5.42 -22.82 -13.51
N PRO A 424 6.28 -23.78 -13.90
CA PRO A 424 7.32 -24.29 -13.01
C PRO A 424 8.27 -23.17 -12.56
N ALA A 425 8.68 -23.18 -11.29
CA ALA A 425 9.62 -22.20 -10.75
C ALA A 425 10.94 -22.15 -11.54
N GLU A 426 11.40 -23.29 -12.04
CA GLU A 426 12.61 -23.39 -12.89
C GLU A 426 12.47 -22.63 -14.21
N ALA A 427 11.29 -22.66 -14.85
CA ALA A 427 11.02 -21.85 -16.02
C ALA A 427 10.88 -20.36 -15.64
N GLY A 428 10.24 -20.08 -14.52
CA GLY A 428 9.98 -18.71 -14.05
C GLY A 428 11.25 -17.88 -13.88
N TRP A 429 12.26 -18.38 -13.16
CA TRP A 429 13.50 -17.60 -12.97
C TRP A 429 14.27 -17.40 -14.27
N ARG A 430 14.23 -18.38 -15.20
CA ARG A 430 14.89 -18.29 -16.51
C ARG A 430 14.23 -17.23 -17.40
N LEU A 431 12.91 -17.11 -17.38
CA LEU A 431 12.19 -16.04 -18.09
C LEU A 431 12.58 -14.65 -17.57
N ILE A 432 12.68 -14.50 -16.25
CA ILE A 432 13.09 -13.24 -15.63
C ILE A 432 14.55 -12.89 -15.99
N VAL A 433 15.45 -13.87 -16.02
CA VAL A 433 16.84 -13.67 -16.47
C VAL A 433 16.89 -13.24 -17.94
N VAL A 434 16.15 -13.89 -18.84
CA VAL A 434 16.08 -13.51 -20.26
C VAL A 434 15.52 -12.10 -20.44
N ALA A 435 14.46 -11.76 -19.71
CA ALA A 435 13.90 -10.41 -19.69
C ALA A 435 14.92 -9.37 -19.21
N THR A 436 15.66 -9.68 -18.14
CA THR A 436 16.71 -8.81 -17.58
C THR A 436 17.84 -8.57 -18.60
N MET A 437 18.31 -9.64 -19.26
CA MET A 437 19.32 -9.51 -20.32
C MET A 437 18.81 -8.64 -21.47
N SER A 438 17.57 -8.83 -21.88
CA SER A 438 16.94 -8.04 -22.94
C SER A 438 16.80 -6.56 -22.57
N ASN A 439 16.48 -6.28 -21.31
CA ASN A 439 16.43 -4.92 -20.77
C ASN A 439 17.82 -4.24 -20.77
N ILE A 440 18.87 -4.98 -20.40
CA ILE A 440 20.26 -4.50 -20.44
C ILE A 440 20.67 -4.18 -21.89
N VAL A 441 20.37 -5.07 -22.84
CA VAL A 441 20.62 -4.83 -24.28
C VAL A 441 19.89 -3.58 -24.75
N PHE A 442 18.62 -3.41 -24.37
CA PHE A 442 17.84 -2.23 -24.74
C PHE A 442 18.46 -0.93 -24.21
N LYS A 443 18.91 -0.91 -22.95
CA LYS A 443 19.62 0.25 -22.37
C LYS A 443 20.96 0.52 -23.05
N ALA A 444 21.70 -0.53 -23.42
CA ALA A 444 22.92 -0.40 -24.22
C ALA A 444 22.60 0.29 -25.55
N ALA A 445 21.55 -0.14 -26.24
CA ALA A 445 21.10 0.45 -27.50
C ALA A 445 20.70 1.91 -27.33
N ILE A 446 19.94 2.26 -26.28
CA ILE A 446 19.60 3.66 -25.97
C ILE A 446 20.87 4.50 -25.76
N ALA A 447 21.83 4.01 -24.98
CA ALA A 447 23.06 4.75 -24.71
C ALA A 447 23.91 4.97 -25.98
N VAL A 448 23.88 4.02 -26.93
CA VAL A 448 24.56 4.12 -28.22
C VAL A 448 23.85 5.06 -29.18
N VAL A 449 22.51 5.02 -29.24
CA VAL A 449 21.71 5.80 -30.21
C VAL A 449 21.48 7.24 -29.73
N ALA A 450 21.17 7.43 -28.45
CA ALA A 450 20.80 8.73 -27.89
C ALA A 450 21.95 9.47 -27.19
N GLY A 451 23.12 8.84 -27.07
CA GLY A 451 24.29 9.41 -26.40
C GLY A 451 25.51 9.52 -27.30
N THR A 452 26.57 10.10 -26.75
CA THR A 452 27.86 10.21 -27.46
C THR A 452 28.49 8.83 -27.70
N ALA A 453 29.29 8.71 -28.76
CA ALA A 453 30.01 7.46 -29.07
C ALA A 453 30.94 6.98 -27.94
N ALA A 454 31.40 7.90 -27.08
CA ALA A 454 32.17 7.56 -25.88
C ALA A 454 31.28 6.93 -24.80
N LEU A 455 30.10 7.50 -24.54
CA LEU A 455 29.13 6.95 -23.59
C LEU A 455 28.64 5.57 -24.05
N GLY A 456 28.19 5.46 -25.31
CA GLY A 456 27.65 4.23 -25.87
C GLY A 456 28.65 3.07 -25.77
N ARG A 457 29.92 3.29 -26.15
CA ARG A 457 30.98 2.27 -26.04
C ARG A 457 31.24 1.87 -24.58
N ARG A 458 31.30 2.82 -23.65
CA ARG A 458 31.52 2.51 -22.23
C ARG A 458 30.37 1.68 -21.66
N VAL A 459 29.14 2.15 -21.81
CA VAL A 459 27.95 1.44 -21.31
C VAL A 459 27.85 0.04 -21.91
N ALA A 460 28.00 -0.10 -23.23
CA ALA A 460 27.98 -1.40 -23.90
C ALA A 460 29.10 -2.33 -23.36
N SER A 461 30.32 -1.83 -23.18
CA SER A 461 31.44 -2.64 -22.66
C SER A 461 31.21 -3.14 -21.23
N TYR A 462 30.65 -2.31 -20.35
CA TYR A 462 30.34 -2.71 -18.98
C TYR A 462 29.17 -3.70 -18.91
N PHE A 463 28.20 -3.59 -19.82
CA PHE A 463 27.07 -4.50 -19.90
C PHE A 463 27.40 -5.89 -20.46
N LEU A 464 28.57 -6.08 -21.09
CA LEU A 464 29.02 -7.41 -21.51
C LEU A 464 29.15 -8.38 -20.32
N VAL A 465 29.59 -7.89 -19.16
CA VAL A 465 29.76 -8.73 -17.96
C VAL A 465 28.42 -9.31 -17.47
N PRO A 466 27.39 -8.50 -17.13
CA PRO A 466 26.11 -9.05 -16.70
C PRO A 466 25.39 -9.84 -17.80
N LEU A 467 25.59 -9.53 -19.09
CA LEU A 467 25.07 -10.35 -20.19
C LEU A 467 25.73 -11.73 -20.26
N ALA A 468 27.05 -11.79 -20.11
CA ALA A 468 27.79 -13.06 -20.07
C ALA A 468 27.39 -13.89 -18.85
N VAL A 469 27.23 -13.25 -17.68
CA VAL A 469 26.75 -13.91 -16.46
C VAL A 469 25.33 -14.44 -16.64
N GLY A 470 24.41 -13.65 -17.20
CA GLY A 470 23.05 -14.10 -17.50
C GLY A 470 23.02 -15.28 -18.47
N GLY A 471 23.82 -15.23 -19.54
CA GLY A 471 23.98 -16.34 -20.47
C GLY A 471 24.55 -17.59 -19.78
N GLY A 472 25.54 -17.42 -18.90
CA GLY A 472 26.08 -18.50 -18.08
C GLY A 472 25.03 -19.14 -17.18
N LEU A 473 24.20 -18.34 -16.49
CA LEU A 473 23.09 -18.84 -15.68
C LEU A 473 22.12 -19.70 -16.50
N LEU A 474 21.83 -19.31 -17.74
CA LEU A 474 20.91 -20.05 -18.61
C LEU A 474 21.51 -21.35 -19.17
N LEU A 475 22.82 -21.36 -19.45
CA LEU A 475 23.56 -22.53 -19.94
C LEU A 475 23.79 -23.58 -18.86
N PHE A 476 24.10 -23.14 -17.63
CA PHE A 476 24.33 -24.01 -16.47
C PHE A 476 23.07 -24.14 -15.59
N ALA A 477 21.88 -24.15 -16.20
CA ALA A 477 20.61 -24.14 -15.47
C ALA A 477 20.43 -25.37 -14.55
N GLU A 478 20.86 -26.56 -14.98
CA GLU A 478 20.74 -27.81 -14.20
C GLU A 478 21.46 -27.76 -12.85
N PRO A 479 22.78 -27.48 -12.77
CA PRO A 479 23.46 -27.37 -11.47
C PRO A 479 22.96 -26.19 -10.63
N ILE A 480 22.46 -25.12 -11.26
CA ILE A 480 21.85 -24.00 -10.53
C ILE A 480 20.55 -24.44 -9.88
N ASN A 481 19.74 -25.27 -10.56
CA ASN A 481 18.53 -25.83 -9.98
C ASN A 481 18.84 -26.72 -8.76
N GLU A 482 19.96 -27.46 -8.76
CA GLU A 482 20.41 -28.20 -7.57
C GLU A 482 20.76 -27.27 -6.40
N VAL A 483 21.52 -26.20 -6.65
CA VAL A 483 21.85 -25.18 -5.63
C VAL A 483 20.58 -24.54 -5.09
N ILE A 484 19.63 -24.18 -5.96
CA ILE A 484 18.35 -23.60 -5.59
C ILE A 484 17.57 -24.55 -4.68
N ARG A 485 17.50 -25.85 -5.01
CA ARG A 485 16.80 -26.84 -4.18
C ARG A 485 17.44 -26.92 -2.79
N ALA A 486 18.76 -27.04 -2.71
CA ALA A 486 19.49 -27.08 -1.44
C ALA A 486 19.26 -25.82 -0.58
N VAL A 487 19.30 -24.63 -1.19
CA VAL A 487 18.99 -23.37 -0.50
C VAL A 487 17.53 -23.34 -0.04
N SER A 488 16.59 -23.78 -0.87
CA SER A 488 15.16 -23.79 -0.53
C SER A 488 14.82 -24.76 0.61
N GLU A 489 15.55 -25.88 0.72
CA GLU A 489 15.43 -26.85 1.81
C GLU A 489 16.01 -26.26 3.09
N TRP A 490 17.17 -25.61 3.02
CA TRP A 490 17.78 -24.93 4.15
C TRP A 490 16.89 -23.81 4.70
N VAL A 491 16.33 -22.95 3.84
CA VAL A 491 15.41 -21.87 4.25
C VAL A 491 14.16 -22.45 4.91
N ARG A 492 13.63 -23.57 4.43
CA ARG A 492 12.49 -24.26 5.08
C ARG A 492 12.84 -24.92 6.41
N ALA A 493 14.10 -25.30 6.61
CA ALA A 493 14.58 -25.92 7.84
C ALA A 493 14.90 -24.91 8.95
N VAL A 494 15.08 -23.63 8.63
CA VAL A 494 15.27 -22.57 9.63
C VAL A 494 13.89 -22.18 10.20
N PRO A 495 13.62 -22.43 11.50
CA PRO A 495 12.39 -21.94 12.12
C PRO A 495 12.43 -20.40 12.14
N MET A 496 11.45 -19.76 11.50
CA MET A 496 11.24 -18.30 11.56
C MET A 496 10.87 -17.81 12.94
#